data_AF-A0A1Y1RFM6-F1
#
_entry.id   AF-A0A1Y1RFM6-F1
#
_cell.length_a   1.000
_cell.length_b   1.000
_cell.length_c   1.000
_cell.angle_alpha   90.00
_cell.angle_beta   90.00
_cell.angle_gamma   90.00
#
_symmetry.space_group_name_H-M   'P 1'
#
loop_
_entity.id
_entity.type
_entity.pdbx_description
1 polymer ?
#
loop_
_entity_poly.entity_id
_entity_poly.type
_entity_poly.pdbx_seq_one_letter_code
_entity_poly.pdbx_strand_id
1 'polypeptide(L)'
;MSLDFEDKTLPFENLDKNIIVDDALFCEWPKANFIIGNPPFLGGKHLRAERGDEYAEKIYAAFPNVKGQPDYCVFWFRKAHQSSAKKIGLVGTNSVAQGISRKAGLEHITANKGIITNAISTQVWSGTANVHVSIVNWVKNKKNVPPAIYLDDRKVKHINSSLKAEADYTGAKRIPENSDKSFEGCQLAGKGFVIPAETA
;
A
#
# COMPACT_ATOMS: atom_id res chain seq x y z
N MET A 1 27.55 5.53 28.65
CA MET A 1 26.44 6.47 28.37
C MET A 1 25.18 5.63 28.37
N SER A 2 24.54 5.47 29.53
CA SER A 2 23.28 4.72 29.65
C SER A 2 22.19 5.56 28.99
N LEU A 3 21.38 4.93 28.14
CA LEU A 3 20.12 5.50 27.72
C LEU A 3 19.15 5.29 28.89
N ASP A 4 19.02 6.30 29.74
CA ASP A 4 18.01 6.32 30.79
C ASP A 4 16.64 6.46 30.11
N PHE A 5 16.01 5.31 29.84
CA PHE A 5 14.59 5.26 29.57
C PHE A 5 13.89 5.49 30.92
N GLU A 6 13.59 6.76 31.24
CA GLU A 6 12.53 7.03 32.21
C GLU A 6 11.29 6.27 31.71
N ASP A 7 10.86 5.30 32.50
CA ASP A 7 9.74 4.41 32.25
C ASP A 7 8.42 5.19 32.35
N LYS A 8 8.26 6.19 31.47
CA LYS A 8 6.95 6.72 31.11
C LYS A 8 6.29 5.65 30.28
N THR A 9 5.72 4.67 30.96
CA THR A 9 4.67 3.83 30.39
C THR A 9 3.76 4.73 29.55
N LEU A 10 3.50 4.32 28.30
CA LEU A 10 2.51 5.00 27.45
C LEU A 10 1.29 5.35 28.31
N PRO A 11 0.73 6.57 28.24
CA PRO A 11 -0.34 6.97 29.15
C PRO A 11 -1.61 6.16 28.85
N PHE A 12 -1.70 4.97 29.42
CA PHE A 12 -2.77 4.00 29.24
C PHE A 12 -4.07 4.46 29.90
N GLU A 13 -4.00 5.45 30.80
CA GLU A 13 -5.16 6.00 31.53
C GLU A 13 -6.22 6.66 30.63
N ASN A 14 -5.92 6.91 29.35
CA ASN A 14 -6.84 7.55 28.40
C ASN A 14 -7.04 6.71 27.12
N LEU A 15 -6.80 5.40 27.19
CA LEU A 15 -6.83 4.51 26.02
C LEU A 15 -8.24 4.45 25.38
N ASP A 16 -9.29 4.44 26.19
CA ASP A 16 -10.69 4.35 25.74
C ASP A 16 -11.13 5.53 24.88
N LYS A 17 -10.51 6.72 25.06
CA LYS A 17 -10.79 7.89 24.22
C LYS A 17 -10.01 7.89 22.91
N ASN A 18 -8.97 7.08 22.81
CA ASN A 18 -8.04 7.04 21.67
C ASN A 18 -8.21 5.79 20.80
N ILE A 19 -8.87 4.74 21.31
CA ILE A 19 -9.24 3.54 20.55
C ILE A 19 -10.72 3.64 20.20
N ILE A 20 -11.01 3.79 18.91
CA ILE A 20 -12.37 3.89 18.39
C ILE A 20 -12.73 2.54 17.77
N VAL A 21 -13.82 1.93 18.24
CA VAL A 21 -14.38 0.71 17.65
C VAL A 21 -15.35 1.10 16.54
N ASP A 22 -14.83 1.24 15.32
CA ASP A 22 -15.60 1.58 14.13
C ASP A 22 -14.89 1.06 12.87
N ASP A 23 -15.57 1.12 11.73
CA ASP A 23 -14.98 0.82 10.44
C ASP A 23 -14.10 1.98 9.96
N ALA A 24 -12.79 1.76 10.04
CA ALA A 24 -11.79 2.75 9.65
C ALA A 24 -11.96 3.27 8.22
N LEU A 25 -12.56 2.53 7.28
CA LEU A 25 -12.80 3.01 5.92
C LEU A 25 -13.97 3.99 5.82
N PHE A 26 -14.90 4.00 6.77
CA PHE A 26 -16.10 4.85 6.71
C PHE A 26 -16.23 5.87 7.84
N CYS A 27 -15.53 5.70 8.95
CA CYS A 27 -15.56 6.66 10.05
C CYS A 27 -14.70 7.91 9.77
N GLU A 28 -14.93 8.99 10.52
CA GLU A 28 -14.03 10.14 10.49
C GLU A 28 -12.75 9.85 11.27
N TRP A 29 -11.59 10.06 10.63
CA TRP A 29 -10.31 9.89 11.32
C TRP A 29 -10.01 11.10 12.20
N PRO A 30 -9.52 10.89 13.44
CA PRO A 30 -9.06 11.98 14.27
C PRO A 30 -7.94 12.76 13.59
N LYS A 31 -7.89 14.07 13.83
CA LYS A 31 -6.83 14.93 13.28
C LYS A 31 -5.49 14.49 13.84
N ALA A 32 -4.57 14.12 12.96
CA ALA A 32 -3.23 13.66 13.33
C ALA A 32 -2.17 14.34 12.46
N ASN A 33 -0.98 14.57 13.01
CA ASN A 33 0.16 15.04 12.22
C ASN A 33 0.86 13.89 11.47
N PHE A 34 0.82 12.69 12.06
CA PHE A 34 1.44 11.47 11.56
C PHE A 34 0.40 10.36 11.53
N ILE A 35 0.41 9.55 10.48
CA ILE A 35 -0.39 8.34 10.39
C ILE A 35 0.59 7.20 10.14
N ILE A 36 0.56 6.20 11.02
CA ILE A 36 1.30 4.95 10.84
C ILE A 36 0.34 3.78 10.98
N GLY A 37 0.58 2.69 10.26
CA GLY A 37 -0.26 1.52 10.41
C GLY A 37 0.07 0.37 9.47
N ASN A 38 -0.49 -0.79 9.80
CA ASN A 38 -0.47 -1.98 8.98
C ASN A 38 -1.93 -2.40 8.68
N PRO A 39 -2.56 -1.81 7.65
CA PRO A 39 -3.91 -2.17 7.24
C PRO A 39 -4.03 -3.67 6.89
N PRO A 40 -5.24 -4.24 6.94
CA PRO A 40 -5.45 -5.66 6.67
C PRO A 40 -5.08 -6.04 5.23
N PHE A 41 -4.42 -7.18 5.08
CA PHE A 41 -4.05 -7.73 3.77
C PHE A 41 -5.12 -8.69 3.28
N LEU A 42 -5.71 -8.35 2.13
CA LEU A 42 -6.65 -9.21 1.44
C LEU A 42 -6.57 -8.90 -0.07
N GLY A 43 -6.32 -9.92 -0.88
CA GLY A 43 -6.25 -9.76 -2.32
C GLY A 43 -7.60 -9.32 -2.88
N GLY A 44 -7.62 -8.39 -3.85
CA GLY A 44 -8.86 -7.77 -4.33
C GLY A 44 -9.92 -8.75 -4.85
N LYS A 45 -9.49 -9.90 -5.41
CA LYS A 45 -10.39 -10.98 -5.87
C LYS A 45 -11.16 -11.65 -4.72
N HIS A 46 -10.61 -11.62 -3.50
CA HIS A 46 -11.18 -12.26 -2.32
C HIS A 46 -12.06 -11.31 -1.50
N LEU A 47 -12.07 -10.01 -1.80
CA LEU A 47 -12.81 -9.00 -1.03
C LEU A 47 -14.29 -9.35 -0.89
N ARG A 48 -14.97 -9.67 -2.00
CA ARG A 48 -16.39 -10.06 -1.99
C ARG A 48 -16.64 -11.38 -1.27
N ALA A 49 -15.77 -12.37 -1.49
CA ALA A 49 -15.91 -13.67 -0.88
C ALA A 49 -15.77 -13.62 0.65
N GLU A 50 -14.87 -12.79 1.17
CA GLU A 50 -14.59 -12.71 2.62
C GLU A 50 -15.40 -11.64 3.36
N ARG A 51 -15.80 -10.55 2.69
CA ARG A 51 -16.52 -9.43 3.33
C ARG A 51 -17.98 -9.30 2.89
N GLY A 52 -18.40 -10.06 1.90
CA GLY A 52 -19.73 -9.98 1.30
C GLY A 52 -19.86 -8.89 0.24
N ASP A 53 -20.85 -9.05 -0.62
CA ASP A 53 -21.10 -8.14 -1.73
C ASP A 53 -21.51 -6.74 -1.28
N GLU A 54 -22.42 -6.64 -0.30
CA GLU A 54 -22.89 -5.35 0.23
C GLU A 54 -21.73 -4.48 0.74
N TYR A 55 -20.79 -5.10 1.44
CA TYR A 55 -19.63 -4.40 1.99
C TYR A 55 -18.65 -3.98 0.87
N ALA A 56 -18.42 -4.85 -0.11
CA ALA A 56 -17.60 -4.52 -1.27
C ALA A 56 -18.20 -3.33 -2.05
N GLU A 57 -19.51 -3.34 -2.29
CA GLU A 57 -20.21 -2.21 -2.94
C GLU A 57 -20.08 -0.92 -2.13
N LYS A 58 -20.22 -0.99 -0.80
CA LYS A 58 -20.02 0.16 0.10
C LYS A 58 -18.62 0.77 -0.05
N ILE A 59 -17.58 -0.07 -0.16
CA ILE A 59 -16.20 0.40 -0.41
C ILE A 59 -16.11 1.08 -1.78
N TYR A 60 -16.57 0.44 -2.85
CA TYR A 60 -16.45 1.00 -4.20
C TYR A 60 -17.26 2.30 -4.35
N ALA A 61 -18.40 2.42 -3.67
CA ALA A 61 -19.19 3.65 -3.59
C ALA A 61 -18.43 4.77 -2.85
N ALA A 62 -17.68 4.45 -1.78
CA ALA A 62 -16.86 5.43 -1.06
C ALA A 62 -15.60 5.85 -1.84
N PHE A 63 -15.11 4.99 -2.75
CA PHE A 63 -13.91 5.24 -3.56
C PHE A 63 -14.18 5.09 -5.07
N PRO A 64 -15.08 5.89 -5.67
CA PRO A 64 -15.57 5.66 -7.04
C PRO A 64 -14.50 5.80 -8.13
N ASN A 65 -13.40 6.49 -7.84
CA ASN A 65 -12.26 6.65 -8.75
C ASN A 65 -11.30 5.45 -8.75
N VAL A 66 -11.50 4.49 -7.86
CA VAL A 66 -10.71 3.25 -7.80
C VAL A 66 -11.32 2.25 -8.76
N LYS A 67 -10.57 1.89 -9.82
CA LYS A 67 -11.01 0.92 -10.83
C LYS A 67 -10.34 -0.44 -10.61
N GLY A 68 -11.07 -1.50 -10.95
CA GLY A 68 -10.61 -2.89 -10.83
C GLY A 68 -10.72 -3.42 -9.41
N GLN A 69 -9.98 -4.49 -9.13
CA GLN A 69 -9.96 -5.19 -7.84
C GLN A 69 -8.57 -5.05 -7.19
N PRO A 70 -8.19 -3.85 -6.70
CA PRO A 70 -6.94 -3.69 -5.98
C PRO A 70 -7.00 -4.42 -4.63
N ASP A 71 -5.83 -4.64 -4.03
CA ASP A 71 -5.74 -5.18 -2.68
C ASP A 71 -6.45 -4.29 -1.66
N TYR A 72 -7.08 -4.92 -0.67
CA TYR A 72 -7.93 -4.26 0.30
C TYR A 72 -7.19 -3.18 1.11
N CYS A 73 -5.91 -3.38 1.43
CA CYS A 73 -5.09 -2.39 2.11
C CYS A 73 -4.97 -1.05 1.34
N VAL A 74 -5.14 -1.05 0.02
CA VAL A 74 -5.05 0.15 -0.82
C VAL A 74 -6.07 1.21 -0.42
N PHE A 75 -7.26 0.82 0.07
CA PHE A 75 -8.27 1.79 0.51
C PHE A 75 -7.81 2.62 1.73
N TRP A 76 -6.98 2.07 2.61
CA TRP A 76 -6.34 2.84 3.68
C TRP A 76 -5.29 3.80 3.14
N PHE A 77 -4.54 3.43 2.10
CA PHE A 77 -3.62 4.36 1.43
C PHE A 77 -4.38 5.57 0.85
N ARG A 78 -5.54 5.33 0.22
CA ARG A 78 -6.42 6.39 -0.29
C ARG A 78 -6.90 7.30 0.83
N LYS A 79 -7.46 6.70 1.87
CA LYS A 79 -8.05 7.43 2.99
C LYS A 79 -7.01 8.23 3.77
N ALA A 80 -5.85 7.62 4.05
CA ALA A 80 -4.74 8.31 4.71
C ALA A 80 -4.25 9.49 3.88
N HIS A 81 -4.18 9.35 2.55
CA HIS A 81 -3.80 10.46 1.69
C HIS A 81 -4.82 11.61 1.72
N GLN A 82 -6.12 11.31 1.76
CA GLN A 82 -7.21 12.30 1.87
C GLN A 82 -7.26 13.03 3.22
N SER A 83 -6.67 12.46 4.28
CA SER A 83 -6.64 13.09 5.62
C SER A 83 -5.89 14.43 5.64
N SER A 84 -5.82 15.08 6.81
CA SER A 84 -4.99 16.28 7.02
C SER A 84 -3.54 15.98 7.47
N ALA A 85 -3.15 14.71 7.58
CA ALA A 85 -1.84 14.33 8.10
C ALA A 85 -0.69 14.84 7.23
N LYS A 86 0.43 15.18 7.86
CA LYS A 86 1.62 15.76 7.19
C LYS A 86 2.57 14.68 6.68
N LYS A 87 2.74 13.61 7.45
CA LYS A 87 3.56 12.44 7.12
C LYS A 87 2.75 11.17 7.33
N ILE A 88 2.83 10.24 6.41
CA ILE A 88 2.05 9.01 6.42
C ILE A 88 2.98 7.85 6.11
N GLY A 89 2.87 6.76 6.87
CA GLY A 89 3.64 5.54 6.70
C GLY A 89 2.75 4.33 6.83
N LEU A 90 2.54 3.58 5.75
CA LEU A 90 1.70 2.38 5.79
C LEU A 90 2.46 1.16 5.27
N VAL A 91 2.16 0.02 5.87
CA VAL A 91 2.56 -1.29 5.36
C VAL A 91 1.49 -1.79 4.39
N GLY A 92 1.89 -2.37 3.28
CA GLY A 92 1.00 -3.04 2.33
C GLY A 92 1.58 -4.36 1.89
N THR A 93 0.79 -5.16 1.20
CA THR A 93 1.33 -6.28 0.41
C THR A 93 2.28 -5.74 -0.66
N ASN A 94 3.24 -6.55 -1.13
CA ASN A 94 4.14 -6.16 -2.21
C ASN A 94 3.41 -5.70 -3.50
N SER A 95 2.15 -6.12 -3.67
CA SER A 95 1.30 -5.72 -4.79
C SER A 95 0.96 -4.23 -4.79
N VAL A 96 1.10 -3.50 -3.67
CA VAL A 96 0.81 -2.05 -3.62
C VAL A 96 1.67 -1.24 -4.60
N ALA A 97 2.81 -1.79 -5.03
CA ALA A 97 3.71 -1.23 -6.03
C ALA A 97 3.48 -1.79 -7.45
N GLN A 98 2.48 -2.66 -7.64
CA GLN A 98 2.25 -3.42 -8.88
C GLN A 98 0.84 -3.28 -9.44
N GLY A 99 0.70 -3.41 -10.77
CA GLY A 99 -0.57 -3.61 -11.46
C GLY A 99 -1.70 -2.64 -11.08
N ILE A 100 -2.87 -3.20 -10.75
CA ILE A 100 -4.09 -2.44 -10.41
C ILE A 100 -3.94 -1.76 -9.04
N SER A 101 -3.37 -2.44 -8.05
CA SER A 101 -3.15 -1.90 -6.70
C SER A 101 -2.28 -0.64 -6.73
N ARG A 102 -1.20 -0.63 -7.53
CA ARG A 102 -0.36 0.56 -7.74
C ARG A 102 -1.14 1.73 -8.32
N LYS A 103 -1.87 1.48 -9.41
CA LYS A 103 -2.66 2.51 -10.12
C LYS A 103 -3.70 3.13 -9.19
N ALA A 104 -4.41 2.28 -8.46
CA ALA A 104 -5.41 2.71 -7.49
C ALA A 104 -4.79 3.49 -6.33
N GLY A 105 -3.67 3.02 -5.78
CA GLY A 105 -3.03 3.56 -4.58
C GLY A 105 -1.90 4.56 -4.86
N LEU A 106 -0.68 4.05 -5.01
CA LEU A 106 0.55 4.86 -5.04
C LEU A 106 0.60 5.83 -6.22
N GLU A 107 0.14 5.43 -7.40
CA GLU A 107 0.11 6.29 -8.59
C GLU A 107 -0.84 7.47 -8.36
N HIS A 108 -2.01 7.23 -7.78
CA HIS A 108 -2.91 8.29 -7.36
C HIS A 108 -2.25 9.21 -6.33
N ILE A 109 -1.58 8.65 -5.32
CA ILE A 109 -0.88 9.43 -4.28
C ILE A 109 0.16 10.36 -4.92
N THR A 110 1.03 9.83 -5.78
CA THR A 110 2.08 10.63 -6.43
C THR A 110 1.52 11.67 -7.40
N ALA A 111 0.43 11.35 -8.10
CA ALA A 111 -0.27 12.30 -8.96
C ALA A 111 -0.95 13.44 -8.16
N ASN A 112 -1.29 13.20 -6.88
CA ASN A 112 -1.99 14.15 -6.03
C ASN A 112 -1.08 14.76 -4.94
N LYS A 113 0.10 15.23 -5.34
CA LYS A 113 1.09 15.93 -4.50
C LYS A 113 1.76 15.06 -3.42
N GLY A 114 1.50 13.76 -3.41
CA GLY A 114 2.24 12.81 -2.59
C GLY A 114 3.69 12.67 -3.08
N ILE A 115 4.63 12.70 -2.15
CA ILE A 115 6.05 12.49 -2.40
C ILE A 115 6.50 11.36 -1.50
N ILE A 116 6.91 10.23 -2.10
CA ILE A 116 7.44 9.09 -1.36
C ILE A 116 8.86 9.46 -0.90
N THR A 117 9.10 9.33 0.40
CA THR A 117 10.32 9.81 1.07
C THR A 117 11.15 8.70 1.68
N ASN A 118 10.51 7.59 2.05
CA ASN A 118 11.19 6.38 2.45
C ASN A 118 10.32 5.18 2.04
N ALA A 119 10.93 4.14 1.50
CA ALA A 119 10.22 2.91 1.22
C ALA A 119 11.12 1.68 1.35
N ILE A 120 10.52 0.56 1.77
CA ILE A 120 11.04 -0.78 1.55
C ILE A 120 10.18 -1.39 0.45
N SER A 121 10.79 -1.68 -0.69
CA SER A 121 10.10 -2.14 -1.89
C SER A 121 9.50 -3.53 -1.70
N THR A 122 10.25 -4.43 -1.06
CA THR A 122 9.80 -5.78 -0.71
C THR A 122 10.63 -6.33 0.44
N GLN A 123 9.97 -6.94 1.42
CA GLN A 123 10.61 -7.72 2.48
C GLN A 123 9.75 -8.93 2.84
N VAL A 124 10.39 -10.02 3.26
CA VAL A 124 9.69 -11.18 3.83
C VAL A 124 9.06 -10.76 5.15
N TRP A 125 7.79 -11.09 5.35
CA TRP A 125 7.14 -10.87 6.64
C TRP A 125 7.73 -11.81 7.69
N SER A 126 8.13 -11.26 8.84
CA SER A 126 8.77 -12.02 9.92
C SER A 126 7.79 -12.88 10.73
N GLY A 127 6.48 -12.74 10.50
CA GLY A 127 5.45 -13.52 11.18
C GLY A 127 5.17 -14.88 10.51
N THR A 128 4.12 -15.54 10.97
CA THR A 128 3.70 -16.87 10.48
C THR A 128 3.06 -16.85 9.09
N ALA A 129 2.67 -15.67 8.60
CA ALA A 129 2.08 -15.49 7.28
C ALA A 129 3.17 -15.46 6.20
N ASN A 130 3.08 -16.35 5.21
CA ASN A 130 3.98 -16.39 4.06
C ASN A 130 3.64 -15.29 3.04
N VAL A 131 3.95 -14.03 3.39
CA VAL A 131 3.66 -12.85 2.57
C VAL A 131 4.88 -11.95 2.45
N HIS A 132 4.98 -11.26 1.32
CA HIS A 132 5.93 -10.18 1.14
C HIS A 132 5.21 -8.85 1.33
N VAL A 133 5.82 -7.95 2.07
CA VAL A 133 5.26 -6.63 2.37
C VAL A 133 6.14 -5.51 1.81
N SER A 134 5.52 -4.38 1.52
CA SER A 134 6.18 -3.12 1.24
C SER A 134 5.85 -2.14 2.37
N ILE A 135 6.82 -1.33 2.74
CA ILE A 135 6.63 -0.22 3.70
C ILE A 135 6.77 1.07 2.90
N VAL A 136 5.79 1.95 2.97
CA VAL A 136 5.79 3.18 2.17
C VAL A 136 5.49 4.38 3.04
N ASN A 137 6.43 5.32 3.06
CA ASN A 137 6.35 6.57 3.79
C ASN A 137 6.32 7.76 2.82
N TRP A 138 5.28 8.58 2.88
CA TRP A 138 5.11 9.74 2.01
C TRP A 138 4.66 10.99 2.77
N VAL A 139 4.87 12.14 2.11
CA VAL A 139 4.42 13.45 2.56
C VAL A 139 3.58 14.11 1.46
N LYS A 140 2.74 15.08 1.81
CA LYS A 140 1.86 15.79 0.84
C LYS A 140 2.32 17.20 0.47
N ASN A 141 3.47 17.63 1.02
CA ASN A 141 4.03 18.96 0.78
C ASN A 141 5.55 18.88 0.69
N LYS A 142 6.12 19.53 -0.33
CA LYS A 142 7.58 19.63 -0.53
C LYS A 142 8.32 20.16 0.70
N LYS A 143 7.69 21.04 1.49
CA LYS A 143 8.27 21.57 2.75
C LYS A 143 8.50 20.51 3.83
N ASN A 144 7.78 19.38 3.76
CA ASN A 144 7.89 18.30 4.73
C ASN A 144 8.83 17.17 4.27
N VAL A 145 9.43 17.30 3.08
CA VAL A 145 10.36 16.31 2.55
C VAL A 145 11.65 16.36 3.39
N PRO A 146 12.12 15.21 3.92
CA PRO A 146 13.37 15.17 4.66
C PRO A 146 14.58 15.46 3.75
N PRO A 147 15.74 15.82 4.30
CA PRO A 147 16.95 16.11 3.52
C PRO A 147 17.46 14.95 2.65
N ALA A 148 17.07 13.71 2.98
CA ALA A 148 17.44 12.51 2.23
C ALA A 148 16.22 11.60 2.07
N ILE A 149 16.12 10.98 0.89
CA ILE A 149 15.11 9.99 0.53
C ILE A 149 15.79 8.62 0.45
N TYR A 150 15.13 7.58 0.95
CA TYR A 150 15.70 6.23 1.04
C TYR A 150 14.78 5.18 0.41
N LEU A 151 15.34 4.32 -0.42
CA LEU A 151 14.67 3.14 -0.96
C LEU A 151 15.53 1.92 -0.62
N ASP A 152 14.97 0.93 0.06
CA ASP A 152 15.69 -0.29 0.47
C ASP A 152 17.01 0.04 1.18
N ASP A 153 16.93 0.95 2.15
CA ASP A 153 18.04 1.50 2.94
C ASP A 153 19.14 2.22 2.14
N ARG A 154 18.92 2.48 0.86
CA ARG A 154 19.85 3.21 -0.02
C ARG A 154 19.35 4.62 -0.28
N LYS A 155 20.25 5.60 -0.18
CA LYS A 155 19.93 7.00 -0.49
C LYS A 155 19.68 7.16 -1.99
N VAL A 156 18.52 7.69 -2.35
CA VAL A 156 18.09 7.92 -3.74
C VAL A 156 17.60 9.35 -3.94
N LYS A 157 17.50 9.80 -5.18
CA LYS A 157 17.02 11.16 -5.51
C LYS A 157 15.49 11.26 -5.50
N HIS A 158 14.81 10.18 -5.86
CA HIS A 158 13.36 10.11 -6.04
C HIS A 158 12.89 8.64 -5.94
N ILE A 159 11.64 8.42 -5.57
CA ILE A 159 10.98 7.12 -5.57
C ILE A 159 9.65 7.26 -6.32
N ASN A 160 9.46 6.48 -7.38
CA ASN A 160 8.23 6.49 -8.18
C ASN A 160 7.13 5.58 -7.58
N SER A 161 5.95 5.57 -8.19
CA SER A 161 4.79 4.81 -7.72
C SER A 161 5.00 3.29 -7.71
N SER A 162 6.00 2.78 -8.45
CA SER A 162 6.37 1.36 -8.47
C SER A 162 7.45 1.03 -7.43
N LEU A 163 7.71 1.93 -6.47
CA LEU A 163 8.77 1.83 -5.45
C LEU A 163 10.14 1.58 -6.07
N LYS A 164 10.44 2.35 -7.11
CA LYS A 164 11.69 2.29 -7.88
C LYS A 164 12.35 3.66 -7.93
N ALA A 165 13.68 3.68 -8.01
CA ALA A 165 14.47 4.90 -8.07
C ALA A 165 14.70 5.39 -9.51
N GLU A 166 14.47 4.50 -10.48
CA GLU A 166 14.59 4.76 -11.91
C GLU A 166 13.46 5.66 -12.42
N ALA A 167 13.65 6.14 -13.66
CA ALA A 167 12.61 6.90 -14.35
C ALA A 167 11.29 6.11 -14.39
N ASP A 168 10.18 6.83 -14.27
CA ASP A 168 8.87 6.22 -14.31
C ASP A 168 8.49 5.90 -15.78
N TYR A 169 8.52 4.62 -16.14
CA TYR A 169 8.16 4.14 -17.48
C TYR A 169 6.67 3.77 -17.61
N THR A 170 5.84 4.03 -16.60
CA THR A 170 4.44 3.58 -16.57
C THR A 170 3.55 4.29 -17.59
N GLY A 171 3.99 5.44 -18.12
CA GLY A 171 3.38 6.14 -19.26
C GLY A 171 3.80 5.63 -20.64
N ALA A 172 4.60 4.57 -20.73
CA ALA A 172 4.99 3.97 -22.00
C ALA A 172 3.75 3.55 -22.80
N LYS A 173 3.66 4.04 -24.05
CA LYS A 173 2.55 3.72 -24.95
C LYS A 173 2.75 2.32 -25.52
N ARG A 174 1.64 1.59 -25.70
CA ARG A 174 1.68 0.35 -26.48
C ARG A 174 2.12 0.68 -27.90
N ILE A 175 3.04 -0.13 -28.41
CA ILE A 175 3.50 -0.10 -29.79
C ILE A 175 2.39 -0.76 -30.63
N PRO A 176 1.69 -0.04 -31.52
CA PRO A 176 0.60 -0.61 -32.33
C PRO A 176 1.02 -1.86 -33.11
N GLU A 177 2.29 -1.93 -33.53
CA GLU A 177 2.88 -3.02 -34.29
C GLU A 177 2.96 -4.35 -33.53
N ASN A 178 2.76 -4.32 -32.21
CA ASN A 178 2.65 -5.51 -31.35
C ASN A 178 1.20 -5.97 -31.15
N SER A 179 0.20 -5.28 -31.72
CA SER A 179 -1.17 -5.79 -31.76
C SER A 179 -1.17 -7.14 -32.49
N ASP A 180 -1.96 -8.09 -31.98
CA ASP A 180 -2.16 -9.42 -32.57
C ASP A 180 -0.92 -10.34 -32.62
N LYS A 181 0.21 -9.92 -32.03
CA LYS A 181 1.44 -10.73 -31.92
C LYS A 181 1.72 -11.26 -30.51
N SER A 182 1.09 -10.67 -29.50
CA SER A 182 1.25 -11.10 -28.10
C SER A 182 -0.08 -10.98 -27.37
N PHE A 183 -0.59 -12.10 -26.87
CA PHE A 183 -1.81 -12.21 -26.08
C PHE A 183 -1.47 -12.85 -24.73
N GLU A 184 -2.17 -12.44 -23.67
CA GLU A 184 -2.13 -13.20 -22.42
C GLU A 184 -2.79 -14.56 -22.73
N GLY A 185 -2.00 -15.63 -22.65
CA GLY A 185 -2.49 -16.99 -22.88
C GLY A 185 -3.41 -17.46 -21.75
N CYS A 186 -3.43 -18.76 -21.46
CA CYS A 186 -4.15 -19.24 -20.28
C CYS A 186 -3.47 -18.74 -18.98
N GLN A 187 -4.20 -17.95 -18.18
CA GLN A 187 -3.81 -17.66 -16.81
C GLN A 187 -4.10 -18.91 -15.97
N LEU A 188 -3.10 -19.77 -15.77
CA LEU A 188 -3.20 -20.99 -14.96
C LEU A 188 -3.33 -20.62 -13.47
N ALA A 189 -4.53 -20.28 -13.03
CA ALA A 189 -4.82 -19.88 -11.65
C ALA A 189 -4.95 -21.07 -10.67
N GLY A 190 -4.56 -22.29 -11.06
CA GLY A 190 -4.71 -23.50 -10.26
C GLY A 190 -3.39 -24.25 -10.04
N LYS A 191 -3.27 -24.93 -8.89
CA LYS A 191 -2.12 -25.80 -8.55
C LYS A 191 -1.97 -27.04 -9.46
N GLY A 192 -2.87 -27.25 -10.43
CA GLY A 192 -2.94 -28.45 -11.27
C GLY A 192 -1.75 -28.70 -12.21
N PHE A 193 -0.81 -27.75 -12.31
CA PHE A 193 0.41 -27.87 -13.11
C PHE A 193 1.70 -27.83 -12.27
N VAL A 194 1.60 -27.88 -10.94
CA VAL A 194 2.77 -28.04 -10.07
C VAL A 194 3.17 -29.51 -10.10
N ILE A 195 4.24 -29.84 -10.83
CA ILE A 195 4.81 -31.20 -10.84
C ILE A 195 5.60 -31.37 -9.52
N PRO A 196 5.26 -32.35 -8.67
CA PRO A 196 6.06 -32.67 -7.48
C PRO A 196 7.47 -33.11 -7.89
N ALA A 197 8.47 -32.82 -7.06
CA ALA A 197 9.87 -33.21 -7.33
C ALA A 197 10.06 -34.73 -7.51
N GLU A 198 9.10 -35.52 -7.04
CA GLU A 198 9.05 -36.98 -7.16
C GLU A 198 8.67 -37.46 -8.58
N THR A 199 8.09 -36.58 -9.39
CA THR A 199 7.60 -36.86 -10.76
C THR A 199 8.36 -36.07 -11.83
N ALA A 200 9.40 -35.30 -11.44
CA ALA A 200 10.23 -34.50 -12.34
C ALA A 200 11.48 -35.26 -12.82
#